data_AF-A0A7S3PJB6-F1
#
_entry.id   AF-A0A7S3PJB6-F1
#
_cell.length_a   1.000
_cell.length_b   1.000
_cell.length_c   1.000
_cell.angle_alpha   90.00
_cell.angle_beta   90.00
_cell.angle_gamma   90.00
#
_symmetry.space_group_name_H-M   'P 1'
#
loop_
_entity.id
_entity.type
_entity.pdbx_description
1 polymer ?
#
loop_
_entity_poly.entity_id
_entity_poly.type
_entity_poly.pdbx_seq_one_letter_code
_entity_poly.pdbx_strand_id
1 'polypeptide(L)'
;MESLPHVKSDTEPENVADRVICIGDIHGNLKELCSLYENLVDQLGQLEVDSSTFCFLGDYCDRGPNTKGVLDWLVDFKNERLHDPTKGDVHFVCGNHDFGMASFLGSLPIDGKSPIDLDKTRKPDYTDGYWKHDVEGGMHYQGRRWGGSHIYQAQQTFESYHVKFDRHSRSARDELVAAVPEAHKDFLSSLEWVVDFPVSFEPGRVVCVHAGLEKKHAEEQIEALAKRDLSKSILLENRDPGRFSAFSGRRNVLDMPRELKGKALLISGHHGFNRIKKDRIVLDLSGGRPTLKTPLQAMILPERTIISCSTNEPNKQAISDKEQKNLELMQKYKPEEITKIIKDAILTTMKSHIITAWEVVLISEVTSEVEGQYKFVPSIEDIKNALASLANENKLESLVEFDVYSEKRKILYKNVE
;
A
#
# COMPACT_ATOMS: atom_id res chain seq x y z
N MET A 1 47.63 -7.37 -30.38
CA MET A 1 46.34 -8.10 -30.38
C MET A 1 46.37 -9.02 -29.18
N GLU A 2 45.84 -8.57 -28.05
CA GLU A 2 45.58 -9.42 -26.90
C GLU A 2 44.11 -9.21 -26.55
N SER A 3 43.36 -10.29 -26.66
CA SER A 3 41.93 -10.40 -26.45
C SER A 3 41.60 -10.33 -24.96
N LEU A 4 40.80 -9.33 -24.57
CA LEU A 4 40.19 -9.26 -23.23
C LEU A 4 39.10 -10.34 -23.10
N PRO A 5 39.01 -11.06 -21.96
CA PRO A 5 37.94 -12.02 -21.74
C PRO A 5 36.64 -11.30 -21.37
N HIS A 6 35.57 -11.69 -22.07
CA HIS A 6 34.19 -11.49 -21.64
C HIS A 6 33.97 -12.15 -20.28
N VAL A 7 33.61 -11.37 -19.28
CA VAL A 7 32.94 -11.87 -18.08
C VAL A 7 31.54 -11.26 -18.07
N LYS A 8 30.58 -12.01 -18.60
CA LYS A 8 29.19 -11.88 -18.16
C LYS A 8 29.08 -12.76 -16.92
N SER A 9 28.78 -12.16 -15.77
CA SER A 9 28.49 -12.89 -14.55
C SER A 9 27.16 -13.60 -14.69
N ASP A 10 27.15 -14.89 -14.38
CA ASP A 10 25.94 -15.70 -14.19
C ASP A 10 25.10 -15.09 -13.06
N THR A 11 24.00 -14.43 -13.40
CA THR A 11 22.91 -14.12 -12.47
C THR A 11 21.82 -15.16 -12.67
N GLU A 12 21.16 -15.56 -11.58
CA GLU A 12 19.96 -16.40 -11.60
C GLU A 12 18.98 -15.98 -12.71
N PRO A 13 18.21 -16.91 -13.30
CA PRO A 13 17.26 -16.54 -14.36
C PRO A 13 16.37 -15.41 -13.84
N GLU A 14 16.41 -14.25 -14.50
CA GLU A 14 15.54 -13.13 -14.15
C GLU A 14 14.11 -13.65 -14.08
N ASN A 15 13.42 -13.42 -12.97
CA ASN A 15 12.03 -13.83 -12.80
C ASN A 15 11.18 -13.02 -13.79
N VAL A 16 10.82 -13.63 -14.92
CA VAL A 16 10.04 -12.97 -15.97
C VAL A 16 8.57 -13.00 -15.55
N ALA A 17 7.98 -11.84 -15.30
CA ALA A 17 6.58 -11.78 -14.87
C ALA A 17 5.61 -12.01 -16.04
N ASP A 18 4.66 -12.93 -15.85
CA ASP A 18 3.61 -13.23 -16.83
C ASP A 18 2.41 -12.28 -16.74
N ARG A 19 2.16 -11.74 -15.54
CA ARG A 19 1.06 -10.83 -15.25
C ARG A 19 1.50 -9.76 -14.27
N VAL A 20 1.13 -8.53 -14.59
CA VAL A 20 1.46 -7.36 -13.77
C VAL A 20 0.19 -6.59 -13.43
N ILE A 21 -0.02 -6.32 -12.15
CA ILE A 21 -1.11 -5.49 -11.63
C ILE A 21 -0.52 -4.17 -11.14
N CYS A 22 -0.80 -3.09 -11.86
CA CYS A 22 -0.36 -1.74 -11.49
C CYS A 22 -1.48 -1.01 -10.75
N ILE A 23 -1.22 -0.45 -9.57
CA ILE A 23 -2.21 0.28 -8.76
C ILE A 23 -1.83 1.76 -8.70
N GLY A 24 -2.77 2.66 -9.03
CA GLY A 24 -2.56 4.11 -8.99
C GLY A 24 -2.49 4.70 -7.58
N ASP A 25 -2.44 6.04 -7.50
CA ASP A 25 -2.22 6.79 -6.26
C ASP A 25 -3.29 6.53 -5.19
N ILE A 26 -2.88 6.05 -4.01
CA ILE A 26 -3.78 5.57 -2.95
C ILE A 26 -4.18 6.70 -2.00
N HIS A 27 -3.23 7.54 -1.57
CA HIS A 27 -3.46 8.72 -0.74
C HIS A 27 -4.32 8.46 0.52
N GLY A 28 -3.96 7.49 1.36
CA GLY A 28 -4.64 7.23 2.63
C GLY A 28 -6.09 6.72 2.51
N ASN A 29 -6.54 6.30 1.31
CA ASN A 29 -7.88 5.80 1.05
C ASN A 29 -7.95 4.27 1.25
N LEU A 30 -7.83 3.84 2.51
CA LEU A 30 -7.77 2.41 2.86
C LEU A 30 -9.01 1.62 2.39
N LYS A 31 -10.21 2.18 2.54
CA LYS A 31 -11.46 1.48 2.16
C LYS A 31 -11.48 1.16 0.68
N GLU A 32 -11.07 2.12 -0.14
CA GLU A 32 -10.99 2.01 -1.59
C GLU A 32 -9.87 1.06 -2.03
N LEU A 33 -8.75 1.03 -1.30
CA LEU A 33 -7.69 0.05 -1.52
C LEU A 33 -8.19 -1.38 -1.27
N CYS A 34 -8.83 -1.65 -0.13
CA CYS A 34 -9.39 -2.96 0.18
C CYS A 34 -10.45 -3.36 -0.86
N SER A 35 -11.37 -2.46 -1.20
CA SER A 35 -12.41 -2.74 -2.19
C SER A 35 -11.85 -2.97 -3.60
N LEU A 36 -10.78 -2.27 -3.99
CA LEU A 36 -10.08 -2.55 -5.25
C LEU A 36 -9.44 -3.94 -5.24
N TYR A 37 -8.82 -4.33 -4.13
CA TYR A 37 -8.22 -5.66 -3.98
C TYR A 37 -9.27 -6.77 -4.08
N GLU A 38 -10.40 -6.63 -3.39
CA GLU A 38 -11.55 -7.54 -3.49
C GLU A 38 -12.04 -7.66 -4.94
N ASN A 39 -12.21 -6.53 -5.65
CA ASN A 39 -12.64 -6.54 -7.04
C ASN A 39 -11.60 -7.20 -7.98
N LEU A 40 -10.31 -7.13 -7.66
CA LEU A 40 -9.26 -7.86 -8.40
C LEU A 40 -9.40 -9.37 -8.18
N VAL A 41 -9.65 -9.80 -6.94
CA VAL A 41 -9.90 -11.22 -6.61
C VAL A 41 -11.17 -11.72 -7.26
N ASP A 42 -12.25 -10.94 -7.29
CA ASP A 42 -13.49 -11.29 -7.99
C ASP A 42 -13.28 -11.44 -9.50
N GLN A 43 -12.41 -10.60 -10.09
CA GLN A 43 -12.16 -10.59 -11.53
C GLN A 43 -11.23 -11.73 -11.99
N LEU A 44 -10.20 -12.05 -11.21
CA LEU A 44 -9.13 -12.98 -11.60
C LEU A 44 -9.17 -14.31 -10.85
N GLY A 45 -9.78 -14.35 -9.67
CA GLY A 45 -9.64 -15.43 -8.69
C GLY A 45 -8.38 -15.27 -7.85
N GLN A 46 -8.43 -15.80 -6.62
CA GLN A 46 -7.37 -15.63 -5.62
C GLN A 46 -6.01 -16.19 -6.09
N LEU A 47 -5.99 -17.37 -6.72
CA LEU A 47 -4.75 -18.00 -7.19
C LEU A 47 -4.01 -17.14 -8.22
N GLU A 48 -4.76 -16.50 -9.12
CA GLU A 48 -4.19 -15.65 -10.16
C GLU A 48 -3.73 -14.29 -9.61
N VAL A 49 -4.45 -13.76 -8.62
CA VAL A 49 -4.00 -12.58 -7.87
C VAL A 49 -2.72 -12.88 -7.11
N ASP A 50 -2.63 -14.02 -6.43
CA ASP A 50 -1.44 -14.41 -5.67
C ASP A 50 -0.22 -14.56 -6.58
N SER A 51 -0.33 -15.24 -7.72
CA SER A 51 0.77 -15.43 -8.67
C SER A 51 1.17 -14.17 -9.45
N SER A 52 0.29 -13.15 -9.53
CA SER A 52 0.57 -11.90 -10.24
C SER A 52 1.67 -11.07 -9.57
N THR A 53 2.48 -10.38 -10.37
CA THR A 53 3.40 -9.34 -9.87
C THR A 53 2.63 -8.04 -9.62
N PHE A 54 2.81 -7.41 -8.46
CA PHE A 54 2.18 -6.15 -8.10
C PHE A 54 3.14 -4.97 -8.22
N CYS A 55 2.66 -3.85 -8.77
CA CYS A 55 3.38 -2.59 -8.76
C CYS A 55 2.48 -1.46 -8.27
N PHE A 56 2.72 -0.98 -7.05
CA PHE A 56 2.04 0.19 -6.52
C PHE A 56 2.77 1.46 -6.96
N LEU A 57 2.08 2.36 -7.66
CA LEU A 57 2.70 3.49 -8.37
C LEU A 57 3.07 4.70 -7.51
N GLY A 58 2.93 4.60 -6.19
CA GLY A 58 3.30 5.61 -5.20
C GLY A 58 2.14 6.45 -4.69
N ASP A 59 2.47 7.49 -3.94
CA ASP A 59 1.58 8.41 -3.26
C ASP A 59 0.59 7.65 -2.35
N TYR A 60 1.13 6.98 -1.34
CA TYR A 60 0.38 6.21 -0.33
C TYR A 60 -0.17 7.09 0.79
N CYS A 61 0.56 8.15 1.13
CA CYS A 61 0.20 9.10 2.18
C CYS A 61 -0.57 10.33 1.67
N ASP A 62 -1.01 11.16 2.62
CA ASP A 62 -1.70 12.44 2.44
C ASP A 62 -3.09 12.37 1.81
N ARG A 63 -3.83 13.50 1.88
CA ARG A 63 -5.18 13.74 1.34
C ARG A 63 -6.30 12.91 1.98
N GLY A 64 -6.25 11.59 1.87
CA GLY A 64 -7.24 10.68 2.44
C GLY A 64 -7.01 10.43 3.93
N PRO A 65 -8.03 9.94 4.64
CA PRO A 65 -8.09 10.01 6.10
C PRO A 65 -7.24 8.98 6.84
N ASN A 66 -6.76 7.92 6.18
CA ASN A 66 -6.17 6.77 6.87
C ASN A 66 -4.83 6.32 6.26
N THR A 67 -3.84 7.22 6.23
CA THR A 67 -2.47 6.85 5.82
C THR A 67 -1.89 5.73 6.68
N LYS A 68 -2.05 5.80 8.02
CA LYS A 68 -1.57 4.74 8.92
C LYS A 68 -2.07 3.37 8.46
N GLY A 69 -3.38 3.21 8.29
CA GLY A 69 -3.96 1.93 7.89
C GLY A 69 -3.59 1.48 6.48
N VAL A 70 -3.35 2.41 5.53
CA VAL A 70 -2.78 2.07 4.21
C VAL A 70 -1.37 1.50 4.37
N LEU A 71 -0.50 2.12 5.17
CA LEU A 71 0.85 1.61 5.38
C LEU A 71 0.85 0.28 6.15
N ASP A 72 -0.03 0.11 7.13
CA ASP A 72 -0.24 -1.19 7.82
C ASP A 72 -0.57 -2.28 6.77
N TRP A 73 -1.56 -2.02 5.89
CA TRP A 73 -1.98 -2.96 4.84
C TRP A 73 -0.86 -3.29 3.84
N LEU A 74 -0.10 -2.28 3.38
CA LEU A 74 0.98 -2.49 2.40
C LEU A 74 2.16 -3.26 3.01
N VAL A 75 2.47 -3.04 4.28
CA VAL A 75 3.50 -3.80 5.01
C VAL A 75 3.09 -5.26 5.15
N ASP A 76 1.85 -5.53 5.55
CA ASP A 76 1.35 -6.90 5.68
C ASP A 76 1.32 -7.59 4.30
N PHE A 77 0.82 -6.90 3.26
CA PHE A 77 0.80 -7.40 1.88
C PHE A 77 2.21 -7.75 1.37
N LYS A 78 3.20 -6.90 1.68
CA LYS A 78 4.62 -7.15 1.36
C LYS A 78 5.13 -8.41 2.05
N ASN A 79 4.91 -8.52 3.37
CA ASN A 79 5.42 -9.63 4.17
C ASN A 79 4.81 -10.97 3.75
N GLU A 80 3.51 -11.00 3.46
CA GLU A 80 2.84 -12.21 2.96
C GLU A 80 3.48 -12.73 1.67
N ARG A 81 3.84 -11.83 0.75
CA ARG A 81 4.46 -12.20 -0.53
C ARG A 81 5.93 -12.60 -0.38
N LEU A 82 6.70 -11.87 0.44
CA LEU A 82 8.11 -12.18 0.67
C LEU A 82 8.35 -13.56 1.33
N HIS A 83 7.36 -14.06 2.07
CA HIS A 83 7.48 -15.32 2.80
C HIS A 83 6.80 -16.51 2.11
N ASP A 84 6.16 -16.30 0.96
CA ASP A 84 5.48 -17.35 0.19
C ASP A 84 5.98 -17.37 -1.26
N PRO A 85 6.81 -18.36 -1.65
CA PRO A 85 7.37 -18.44 -2.99
C PRO A 85 6.33 -18.75 -4.08
N THR A 86 5.07 -19.04 -3.70
CA THR A 86 3.98 -19.21 -4.66
C THR A 86 3.35 -17.88 -5.07
N LYS A 87 3.63 -16.81 -4.32
CA LYS A 87 3.15 -15.46 -4.63
C LYS A 87 4.15 -14.72 -5.53
N GLY A 88 3.63 -13.95 -6.47
CA GLY A 88 4.43 -13.10 -7.35
C GLY A 88 5.08 -11.94 -6.59
N ASP A 89 6.08 -11.33 -7.22
CA ASP A 89 6.82 -10.20 -6.65
C ASP A 89 5.90 -8.98 -6.39
N VAL A 90 6.33 -8.11 -5.48
CA VAL A 90 5.62 -6.86 -5.17
C VAL A 90 6.59 -5.70 -5.08
N HIS A 91 6.27 -4.63 -5.81
CA HIS A 91 7.05 -3.43 -5.93
C HIS A 91 6.28 -2.21 -5.44
N PHE A 92 6.99 -1.29 -4.77
CA PHE A 92 6.42 -0.08 -4.19
C PHE A 92 7.20 1.14 -4.66
N VAL A 93 6.66 1.81 -5.69
CA VAL A 93 7.28 3.01 -6.27
C VAL A 93 7.14 4.20 -5.33
N CYS A 94 8.23 4.94 -5.11
CA CYS A 94 8.23 6.13 -4.28
C CYS A 94 7.48 7.28 -4.98
N GLY A 95 6.36 7.72 -4.40
CA GLY A 95 5.65 8.92 -4.79
C GLY A 95 6.32 10.21 -4.31
N ASN A 96 5.88 11.36 -4.82
CA ASN A 96 6.39 12.63 -4.31
C ASN A 96 5.87 12.95 -2.91
N HIS A 97 4.69 12.46 -2.55
CA HIS A 97 4.14 12.56 -1.20
C HIS A 97 4.92 11.66 -0.23
N ASP A 98 5.18 10.41 -0.61
CA ASP A 98 5.92 9.47 0.22
C ASP A 98 7.36 9.91 0.44
N PHE A 99 8.03 10.43 -0.60
CA PHE A 99 9.36 11.00 -0.47
C PHE A 99 9.39 12.20 0.49
N GLY A 100 8.33 13.02 0.48
CA GLY A 100 8.13 14.12 1.43
C GLY A 100 7.99 13.61 2.86
N MET A 101 7.10 12.65 3.10
CA MET A 101 6.89 12.03 4.40
C MET A 101 8.17 11.34 4.92
N ALA A 102 8.80 10.51 4.09
CA ALA A 102 10.06 9.83 4.36
C ALA A 102 11.16 10.82 4.77
N SER A 103 11.34 11.89 4.00
CA SER A 103 12.28 12.95 4.37
C SER A 103 11.92 13.64 5.67
N PHE A 104 10.65 13.87 5.95
CA PHE A 104 10.23 14.54 7.17
C PHE A 104 10.53 13.69 8.41
N LEU A 105 10.32 12.37 8.30
CA LEU A 105 10.57 11.39 9.36
C LEU A 105 12.05 11.05 9.56
N GLY A 106 12.91 11.34 8.58
CA GLY A 106 14.32 10.93 8.59
C GLY A 106 14.52 9.50 8.06
N SER A 107 13.59 9.01 7.26
CA SER A 107 13.53 7.65 6.69
C SER A 107 13.60 7.70 5.17
N LEU A 108 14.47 8.56 4.63
CA LEU A 108 14.63 8.70 3.18
C LEU A 108 14.98 7.34 2.53
N PRO A 109 14.35 6.98 1.40
CA PRO A 109 14.71 5.78 0.65
C PRO A 109 16.03 6.00 -0.10
N ILE A 110 17.14 5.93 0.62
CA ILE A 110 18.52 5.98 0.11
C ILE A 110 19.39 5.01 0.91
N ASP A 111 20.47 4.54 0.29
CA ASP A 111 21.39 3.63 0.97
C ASP A 111 22.36 4.41 1.87
N GLY A 112 22.29 4.14 3.18
CA GLY A 112 23.21 4.70 4.17
C GLY A 112 23.06 6.22 4.34
N LYS A 113 24.20 6.92 4.46
CA LYS A 113 24.20 8.38 4.68
C LYS A 113 23.99 9.12 3.37
N SER A 114 23.22 10.21 3.42
CA SER A 114 23.02 11.07 2.27
C SER A 114 24.37 11.53 1.67
N PRO A 115 24.58 11.38 0.35
CA PRO A 115 25.81 11.83 -0.32
C PRO A 115 25.86 13.35 -0.48
N ILE A 116 24.75 14.04 -0.18
CA ILE A 116 24.62 15.49 -0.27
C ILE A 116 24.16 16.09 1.06
N ASP A 117 24.41 17.38 1.22
CA ASP A 117 23.84 18.19 2.28
C ASP A 117 22.36 18.43 1.99
N LEU A 118 21.49 17.76 2.73
CA LEU A 118 20.04 17.81 2.51
C LEU A 118 19.47 19.22 2.67
N ASP A 119 20.04 20.06 3.53
CA ASP A 119 19.53 21.41 3.75
C ASP A 119 19.83 22.34 2.57
N LYS A 120 20.88 22.05 1.79
CA LYS A 120 21.21 22.76 0.54
C LYS A 120 20.26 22.45 -0.62
N THR A 121 19.37 21.47 -0.47
CA THR A 121 18.31 21.22 -1.47
C THR A 121 17.22 22.30 -1.45
N ARG A 122 17.14 23.11 -0.38
CA ARG A 122 16.31 24.32 -0.37
C ARG A 122 17.09 25.47 -0.99
N LYS A 123 16.60 26.03 -2.11
CA LYS A 123 17.15 27.26 -2.67
C LYS A 123 16.96 28.45 -1.70
N PRO A 124 17.94 29.38 -1.62
CA PRO A 124 17.83 30.56 -0.77
C PRO A 124 16.58 31.42 -1.00
N ASP A 125 16.10 31.49 -2.26
CA ASP A 125 14.92 32.26 -2.66
C ASP A 125 13.60 31.66 -2.13
N TYR A 126 13.62 30.42 -1.62
CA TYR A 126 12.48 29.80 -0.93
C TYR A 126 12.44 30.28 0.52
N THR A 127 11.73 31.39 0.74
CA THR A 127 11.69 32.11 2.03
C THR A 127 10.55 31.69 2.94
N ASP A 128 9.50 31.03 2.43
CA ASP A 128 8.37 30.55 3.22
C ASP A 128 7.75 29.26 2.67
N GLY A 129 6.78 28.67 3.39
CA GLY A 129 6.07 27.46 2.97
C GLY A 129 6.90 26.18 3.16
N TYR A 130 7.76 26.15 4.17
CA TYR A 130 8.58 24.99 4.52
C TYR A 130 8.85 24.97 6.03
N TRP A 131 9.26 23.80 6.54
CA TRP A 131 9.59 23.56 7.94
C TRP A 131 10.88 24.29 8.31
N LYS A 132 10.77 25.27 9.22
CA LYS A 132 11.88 26.20 9.53
C LYS A 132 12.81 25.71 10.64
N HIS A 133 12.40 24.69 11.39
CA HIS A 133 13.19 24.18 12.50
C HIS A 133 14.35 23.32 12.00
N ASP A 134 15.45 23.34 12.74
CA ASP A 134 16.62 22.52 12.47
C ASP A 134 16.33 21.04 12.74
N VAL A 135 16.97 20.18 11.95
CA VAL A 135 16.79 18.72 11.99
C VAL A 135 18.19 18.12 11.95
N GLU A 136 18.49 17.26 12.93
CA GLU A 136 19.77 16.56 12.98
C GLU A 136 19.96 15.70 11.73
N GLY A 137 21.13 15.78 11.09
CA GLY A 137 21.39 15.12 9.81
C GLY A 137 20.81 15.85 8.58
N GLY A 138 20.08 16.96 8.78
CA GLY A 138 19.44 17.74 7.73
C GLY A 138 18.12 17.17 7.25
N MET A 139 17.37 17.94 6.45
CA MET A 139 16.10 17.50 5.87
C MET A 139 15.96 17.97 4.44
N HIS A 140 15.67 17.05 3.52
CA HIS A 140 15.47 17.39 2.11
C HIS A 140 14.33 18.40 1.98
N TYR A 141 14.43 19.30 1.01
CA TYR A 141 13.47 20.39 0.82
C TYR A 141 12.03 19.90 0.68
N GLN A 142 11.81 18.74 0.07
CA GLN A 142 10.48 18.14 -0.01
C GLN A 142 9.92 17.73 1.36
N GLY A 143 10.72 17.17 2.27
CA GLY A 143 10.28 16.93 3.65
C GLY A 143 9.95 18.22 4.37
N ARG A 144 10.77 19.27 4.17
CA ARG A 144 10.48 20.59 4.73
C ARG A 144 9.16 21.15 4.20
N ARG A 145 8.86 21.00 2.92
CA ARG A 145 7.58 21.42 2.32
C ARG A 145 6.40 20.58 2.82
N TRP A 146 6.60 19.29 3.00
CA TRP A 146 5.59 18.32 3.41
C TRP A 146 5.01 18.65 4.78
N GLY A 147 5.86 18.76 5.80
CA GLY A 147 5.41 19.10 7.17
C GLY A 147 5.29 20.61 7.45
N GLY A 148 5.89 21.46 6.61
CA GLY A 148 5.93 22.91 6.80
C GLY A 148 4.86 23.72 6.07
N SER A 149 3.97 23.07 5.31
CA SER A 149 2.96 23.75 4.52
C SER A 149 1.73 22.87 4.28
N HIS A 150 0.67 23.45 3.70
CA HIS A 150 -0.53 22.70 3.34
C HIS A 150 -0.50 22.10 1.92
N ILE A 151 0.58 22.32 1.16
CA ILE A 151 0.60 21.98 -0.27
C ILE A 151 0.52 20.47 -0.53
N TYR A 152 1.04 19.67 0.40
CA TYR A 152 0.99 18.21 0.36
C TYR A 152 -0.32 17.68 0.96
N GLN A 153 -1.06 18.49 1.70
CA GLN A 153 -2.22 18.04 2.50
C GLN A 153 -1.82 16.90 3.46
N ALA A 154 -0.70 17.08 4.16
CA ALA A 154 -0.15 16.13 5.13
C ALA A 154 -0.97 16.04 6.43
N GLN A 155 -1.90 16.97 6.67
CA GLN A 155 -2.70 17.03 7.89
C GLN A 155 -3.39 15.69 8.18
N GLN A 156 -4.01 15.09 7.16
CA GLN A 156 -4.70 13.81 7.32
C GLN A 156 -3.74 12.67 7.67
N THR A 157 -2.50 12.71 7.19
CA THR A 157 -1.48 11.75 7.61
C THR A 157 -1.15 11.91 9.08
N PHE A 158 -0.88 13.12 9.56
CA PHE A 158 -0.65 13.37 11.00
C PHE A 158 -1.83 12.87 11.85
N GLU A 159 -3.05 13.23 11.46
CA GLU A 159 -4.28 12.83 12.16
C GLU A 159 -4.47 11.31 12.19
N SER A 160 -4.09 10.60 11.12
CA SER A 160 -4.15 9.12 11.08
C SER A 160 -3.19 8.42 12.05
N TYR A 161 -2.16 9.13 12.52
CA TYR A 161 -1.26 8.69 13.61
C TYR A 161 -1.63 9.31 14.96
N HIS A 162 -2.80 9.94 15.07
CA HIS A 162 -3.27 10.64 16.27
C HIS A 162 -2.37 11.79 16.72
N VAL A 163 -1.64 12.41 15.79
CA VAL A 163 -0.80 13.58 16.04
C VAL A 163 -1.46 14.81 15.44
N LYS A 164 -1.41 15.94 16.15
CA LYS A 164 -1.93 17.20 15.63
C LYS A 164 -0.98 17.76 14.58
N PHE A 165 -1.52 18.10 13.41
CA PHE A 165 -0.75 18.86 12.43
C PHE A 165 -0.54 20.30 12.89
N ASP A 166 0.71 20.67 13.17
CA ASP A 166 1.11 22.04 13.47
C ASP A 166 2.46 22.37 12.83
N ARG A 167 2.43 23.08 11.69
CA ARG A 167 3.63 23.48 10.94
C ARG A 167 4.53 24.50 11.66
N HIS A 168 4.04 25.11 12.74
CA HIS A 168 4.75 26.12 13.51
C HIS A 168 5.38 25.54 14.79
N SER A 169 4.77 24.49 15.35
CA SER A 169 5.31 23.80 16.53
C SER A 169 6.40 22.81 16.14
N ARG A 170 7.62 23.00 16.66
CA ARG A 170 8.71 22.02 16.50
C ARG A 170 8.31 20.64 17.03
N SER A 171 7.53 20.59 18.12
CA SER A 171 7.13 19.33 18.76
C SER A 171 6.26 18.46 17.86
N ALA A 172 5.53 19.04 16.91
CA ALA A 172 4.66 18.28 16.00
C ALA A 172 5.45 17.26 15.16
N ARG A 173 6.70 17.58 14.80
CA ARG A 173 7.57 16.62 14.13
C ARG A 173 8.00 15.51 15.08
N ASP A 174 8.45 15.86 16.28
CA ASP A 174 8.97 14.89 17.24
C ASP A 174 7.87 13.92 17.69
N GLU A 175 6.65 14.43 17.88
CA GLU A 175 5.43 13.65 18.13
C GLU A 175 5.12 12.71 16.96
N LEU A 176 5.17 13.19 15.71
CA LEU A 176 4.94 12.32 14.56
C LEU A 176 6.02 11.25 14.40
N VAL A 177 7.29 11.60 14.55
CA VAL A 177 8.41 10.64 14.50
C VAL A 177 8.27 9.55 15.56
N ALA A 178 7.76 9.90 16.74
CA ALA A 178 7.48 8.96 17.82
C ALA A 178 6.24 8.08 17.56
N ALA A 179 5.20 8.64 16.93
CA ALA A 179 3.95 7.95 16.66
C ALA A 179 4.02 6.98 15.46
N VAL A 180 4.86 7.25 14.46
CA VAL A 180 4.99 6.38 13.28
C VAL A 180 5.77 5.10 13.65
N PRO A 181 5.19 3.89 13.49
CA PRO A 181 5.85 2.62 13.78
C PRO A 181 7.11 2.41 12.95
N GLU A 182 8.07 1.65 13.48
CA GLU A 182 9.32 1.37 12.78
C GLU A 182 9.10 0.64 11.46
N ALA A 183 8.15 -0.31 11.42
CA ALA A 183 7.78 -1.01 10.19
C ALA A 183 7.35 -0.06 9.06
N HIS A 184 6.73 1.08 9.39
CA HIS A 184 6.35 2.08 8.38
C HIS A 184 7.55 2.90 7.92
N LYS A 185 8.49 3.20 8.81
CA LYS A 185 9.77 3.86 8.47
C LYS A 185 10.63 2.96 7.59
N ASP A 186 10.68 1.67 7.91
CA ASP A 186 11.36 0.65 7.10
C ASP A 186 10.71 0.51 5.72
N PHE A 187 9.37 0.48 5.67
CA PHE A 187 8.62 0.49 4.42
C PHE A 187 8.98 1.71 3.56
N LEU A 188 8.89 2.92 4.12
CA LEU A 188 9.23 4.17 3.44
C LEU A 188 10.69 4.20 2.96
N SER A 189 11.61 3.69 3.77
CA SER A 189 13.04 3.58 3.41
C SER A 189 13.28 2.54 2.31
N SER A 190 12.39 1.57 2.16
CA SER A 190 12.49 0.52 1.13
C SER A 190 11.93 0.93 -0.23
N LEU A 191 11.19 2.06 -0.33
CA LEU A 191 10.52 2.47 -1.57
C LEU A 191 11.47 2.65 -2.75
N GLU A 192 11.06 2.12 -3.90
CA GLU A 192 11.84 2.10 -5.13
C GLU A 192 11.59 3.37 -5.94
N TRP A 193 12.63 4.09 -6.36
CA TRP A 193 12.42 5.32 -7.15
C TRP A 193 12.05 5.02 -8.61
N VAL A 194 12.43 3.82 -9.06
CA VAL A 194 12.03 3.21 -10.33
C VAL A 194 12.01 1.70 -10.13
N VAL A 195 11.10 1.04 -10.82
CA VAL A 195 10.99 -0.42 -10.89
C VAL A 195 11.17 -0.78 -12.35
N ASP A 196 12.05 -1.73 -12.65
CA ASP A 196 12.44 -2.08 -14.03
C ASP A 196 12.72 -3.58 -14.11
N PHE A 197 11.84 -4.33 -14.79
CA PHE A 197 11.90 -5.79 -14.83
C PHE A 197 11.38 -6.36 -16.17
N PRO A 198 11.85 -7.56 -16.55
CA PRO A 198 11.39 -8.25 -17.75
C PRO A 198 9.99 -8.84 -17.58
N VAL A 199 9.24 -8.91 -18.67
CA VAL A 199 7.90 -9.53 -18.72
C VAL A 199 7.78 -10.44 -19.94
N SER A 200 6.91 -11.44 -19.90
CA SER A 200 6.75 -12.41 -20.99
C SER A 200 5.94 -11.88 -22.18
N PHE A 201 5.33 -10.70 -22.04
CA PHE A 201 4.51 -10.04 -23.04
C PHE A 201 5.19 -8.80 -23.64
N GLU A 202 4.84 -8.48 -24.89
CA GLU A 202 5.40 -7.33 -25.60
C GLU A 202 5.19 -6.00 -24.84
N PRO A 203 6.21 -5.12 -24.76
CA PRO A 203 7.50 -5.19 -25.46
C PRO A 203 8.62 -5.95 -24.71
N GLY A 204 8.29 -6.72 -23.68
CA GLY A 204 9.23 -7.55 -22.92
C GLY A 204 9.85 -6.90 -21.69
N ARG A 205 9.50 -5.65 -21.39
CA ARG A 205 10.00 -4.89 -20.22
C ARG A 205 8.93 -3.95 -19.68
N VAL A 206 8.82 -3.86 -18.36
CA VAL A 206 7.99 -2.88 -17.65
C VAL A 206 8.89 -1.97 -16.83
N VAL A 207 8.70 -0.66 -16.99
CA VAL A 207 9.34 0.38 -16.19
C VAL A 207 8.25 1.19 -15.49
N CYS A 208 8.24 1.17 -14.16
CA CYS A 208 7.33 1.95 -13.34
C CYS A 208 8.10 3.06 -12.61
N VAL A 209 7.60 4.28 -12.72
CA VAL A 209 8.12 5.47 -12.03
C VAL A 209 6.96 6.43 -11.77
N HIS A 210 6.92 7.05 -10.61
CA HIS A 210 5.72 7.70 -10.11
C HIS A 210 5.13 8.73 -11.09
N ALA A 211 5.91 9.72 -11.55
CA ALA A 211 5.44 10.73 -12.51
C ALA A 211 5.82 10.43 -13.96
N GLY A 212 7.04 9.94 -14.21
CA GLY A 212 7.54 9.66 -15.56
C GLY A 212 9.04 9.95 -15.69
N LEU A 213 9.53 10.03 -16.92
CA LEU A 213 10.94 10.35 -17.20
C LEU A 213 11.03 11.54 -18.16
N GLU A 214 12.10 12.31 -18.05
CA GLU A 214 12.41 13.36 -19.02
C GLU A 214 12.67 12.76 -20.40
N LYS A 215 12.42 13.55 -21.46
CA LYS A 215 12.45 13.07 -22.85
C LYS A 215 13.80 12.54 -23.34
N LYS A 216 14.90 12.94 -22.70
CA LYS A 216 16.29 12.63 -23.10
C LYS A 216 16.96 11.79 -22.03
N HIS A 217 17.84 10.87 -22.41
CA HIS A 217 18.67 10.10 -21.48
C HIS A 217 17.81 9.32 -20.48
N ALA A 218 16.82 8.58 -20.98
CA ALA A 218 15.88 7.85 -20.14
C ALA A 218 16.57 6.68 -19.44
N GLU A 219 17.44 5.95 -20.12
CA GLU A 219 18.18 4.83 -19.52
C GLU A 219 19.14 5.32 -18.41
N GLU A 220 19.83 6.46 -18.62
CA GLU A 220 20.68 7.06 -17.59
C GLU A 220 19.88 7.57 -16.39
N GLN A 221 18.68 8.11 -16.62
CA GLN A 221 17.75 8.45 -15.54
C GLN A 221 17.32 7.19 -14.76
N ILE A 222 16.93 6.11 -15.45
CA ILE A 222 16.55 4.84 -14.81
C ILE A 222 17.70 4.31 -13.95
N GLU A 223 18.93 4.31 -14.47
CA GLU A 223 20.10 3.85 -13.70
C GLU A 223 20.32 4.69 -12.44
N ALA A 224 20.21 6.02 -12.54
CA ALA A 224 20.36 6.92 -11.40
C ALA A 224 19.23 6.78 -10.37
N LEU A 225 17.99 6.56 -10.82
CA LEU A 225 16.83 6.29 -9.97
C LEU A 225 16.98 4.94 -9.26
N ALA A 226 17.40 3.89 -9.96
CA ALA A 226 17.59 2.54 -9.40
C ALA A 226 18.63 2.55 -8.26
N LYS A 227 19.67 3.38 -8.40
CA LYS A 227 20.70 3.62 -7.37
C LYS A 227 20.28 4.59 -6.27
N ARG A 228 19.09 5.20 -6.37
CA ARG A 228 18.56 6.22 -5.44
C ARG A 228 19.57 7.35 -5.16
N ASP A 229 20.32 7.74 -6.20
CA ASP A 229 21.48 8.60 -6.06
C ASP A 229 21.09 10.09 -6.08
N LEU A 230 20.89 10.65 -4.88
CA LEU A 230 20.56 12.07 -4.67
C LEU A 230 21.59 13.06 -5.28
N SER A 231 22.82 12.62 -5.56
CA SER A 231 23.86 13.50 -6.12
C SER A 231 23.72 13.72 -7.63
N LYS A 232 22.90 12.92 -8.33
CA LYS A 232 22.83 12.92 -9.78
C LYS A 232 21.96 14.07 -10.29
N SER A 233 22.61 15.04 -10.93
CA SER A 233 21.94 16.22 -11.50
C SER A 233 20.93 15.89 -12.61
N ILE A 234 21.03 14.71 -13.23
CA ILE A 234 20.10 14.27 -14.28
C ILE A 234 18.67 14.03 -13.76
N LEU A 235 18.53 13.78 -12.46
CA LEU A 235 17.23 13.58 -11.81
C LEU A 235 16.51 14.90 -11.53
N LEU A 236 17.25 16.02 -11.50
CA LEU A 236 16.76 17.31 -11.04
C LEU A 236 15.82 17.97 -12.05
N GLU A 237 14.66 18.39 -11.59
CA GLU A 237 13.74 19.20 -12.37
C GLU A 237 14.30 20.62 -12.52
N ASN A 238 14.57 21.06 -13.74
CA ASN A 238 15.11 22.40 -14.03
C ASN A 238 16.38 22.75 -13.22
N ARG A 239 17.23 21.76 -12.93
CA ARG A 239 18.43 21.90 -12.07
C ARG A 239 18.13 22.40 -10.65
N ASP A 240 16.90 22.20 -10.18
CA ASP A 240 16.53 22.48 -8.79
C ASP A 240 16.95 21.31 -7.90
N PRO A 241 17.91 21.50 -6.96
CA PRO A 241 18.39 20.41 -6.12
C PRO A 241 17.31 19.85 -5.19
N GLY A 242 16.20 20.56 -5.01
CA GLY A 242 15.08 20.11 -4.18
C GLY A 242 13.96 19.43 -4.96
N ARG A 243 14.02 19.28 -6.28
CA ARG A 243 12.92 18.70 -7.08
C ARG A 243 13.43 17.64 -8.05
N PHE A 244 12.77 16.49 -8.08
CA PHE A 244 13.06 15.44 -9.05
C PHE A 244 11.94 15.31 -10.06
N SER A 245 12.29 15.33 -11.35
CA SER A 245 11.32 15.21 -12.44
C SER A 245 10.53 13.90 -12.36
N ALA A 246 11.20 12.82 -11.94
CA ALA A 246 10.60 11.49 -11.81
C ALA A 246 9.45 11.41 -10.80
N PHE A 247 9.40 12.32 -9.83
CA PHE A 247 8.38 12.34 -8.79
C PHE A 247 7.40 13.50 -8.96
N SER A 248 7.88 14.69 -9.33
CA SER A 248 7.08 15.92 -9.30
C SER A 248 6.83 16.53 -10.68
N GLY A 249 7.45 15.97 -11.72
CA GLY A 249 7.32 16.46 -13.09
C GLY A 249 5.88 16.36 -13.59
N ARG A 250 5.48 17.32 -14.41
CA ARG A 250 4.17 17.35 -15.06
C ARG A 250 4.34 17.19 -16.57
N ARG A 251 4.26 18.28 -17.33
CA ARG A 251 4.32 18.24 -18.81
C ARG A 251 5.64 17.70 -19.35
N ASN A 252 6.73 17.89 -18.61
CA ASN A 252 8.08 17.46 -18.96
C ASN A 252 8.24 15.93 -18.98
N VAL A 253 7.51 15.21 -18.13
CA VAL A 253 7.60 13.73 -17.97
C VAL A 253 6.36 12.96 -18.45
N LEU A 254 5.39 13.66 -19.03
CA LEU A 254 4.12 13.06 -19.43
C LEU A 254 4.23 12.19 -20.69
N ASP A 255 5.16 12.52 -21.59
CA ASP A 255 5.34 11.84 -22.88
C ASP A 255 6.33 10.67 -22.78
N MET A 256 6.18 9.68 -23.67
CA MET A 256 7.11 8.56 -23.79
C MET A 256 8.51 9.05 -24.22
N PRO A 257 9.59 8.75 -23.48
CA PRO A 257 10.95 9.00 -23.93
C PRO A 257 11.28 8.19 -25.18
N ARG A 258 12.15 8.74 -26.04
CA ARG A 258 12.49 8.10 -27.33
C ARG A 258 13.20 6.77 -27.17
N GLU A 259 14.05 6.65 -26.16
CA GLU A 259 14.90 5.47 -25.91
C GLU A 259 14.09 4.22 -25.55
N LEU A 260 12.95 4.41 -24.88
CA LEU A 260 12.08 3.33 -24.38
C LEU A 260 10.96 2.94 -25.35
N LYS A 261 10.69 3.76 -26.37
CA LYS A 261 9.57 3.55 -27.29
C LYS A 261 9.72 2.22 -28.04
N GLY A 262 8.72 1.34 -27.94
CA GLY A 262 8.73 0.00 -28.51
C GLY A 262 9.69 -0.98 -27.80
N LYS A 263 10.22 -0.62 -26.61
CA LYS A 263 11.15 -1.45 -25.84
C LYS A 263 10.72 -1.68 -24.40
N ALA A 264 9.88 -0.81 -23.84
CA ALA A 264 9.35 -0.95 -22.48
C ALA A 264 7.97 -0.32 -22.37
N LEU A 265 7.09 -0.87 -21.54
CA LEU A 265 5.94 -0.15 -21.02
C LEU A 265 6.42 0.82 -19.94
N LEU A 266 6.14 2.12 -20.09
CA LEU A 266 6.41 3.13 -19.08
C LEU A 266 5.11 3.50 -18.35
N ILE A 267 5.02 3.12 -17.08
CA ILE A 267 3.80 3.20 -16.26
C ILE A 267 4.01 4.20 -15.11
N SER A 268 3.03 5.08 -14.89
CA SER A 268 3.10 6.14 -13.87
C SER A 268 1.72 6.43 -13.26
N GLY A 269 1.71 6.96 -12.05
CA GLY A 269 0.54 7.55 -11.39
C GLY A 269 0.54 9.08 -11.52
N HIS A 270 0.44 9.80 -10.39
CA HIS A 270 0.77 11.23 -10.18
C HIS A 270 -0.13 12.29 -10.84
N HIS A 271 -0.57 12.06 -12.07
CA HIS A 271 -1.05 13.14 -12.95
C HIS A 271 -2.50 13.58 -12.71
N GLY A 272 -3.26 12.85 -11.89
CA GLY A 272 -4.68 13.09 -11.63
C GLY A 272 -5.58 12.81 -12.83
N PHE A 273 -5.14 11.94 -13.75
CA PHE A 273 -5.96 11.40 -14.82
C PHE A 273 -5.37 10.09 -15.36
N ASN A 274 -6.19 9.31 -16.08
CA ASN A 274 -5.69 8.21 -16.90
C ASN A 274 -5.29 8.66 -18.30
N ARG A 275 -4.18 8.13 -18.81
CA ARG A 275 -3.77 8.29 -20.21
C ARG A 275 -3.02 7.06 -20.68
N ILE A 276 -3.67 6.28 -21.54
CA ILE A 276 -3.11 5.06 -22.13
C ILE A 276 -2.78 5.35 -23.60
N LYS A 277 -1.50 5.37 -23.94
CA LYS A 277 -1.00 5.63 -25.32
C LYS A 277 0.10 4.64 -25.67
N LYS A 278 -0.27 3.51 -26.29
CA LYS A 278 0.66 2.43 -26.66
C LYS A 278 1.51 2.04 -25.45
N ASP A 279 2.81 2.31 -25.47
CA ASP A 279 3.74 1.89 -24.42
C ASP A 279 3.79 2.86 -23.23
N ARG A 280 3.13 4.03 -23.31
CA ARG A 280 3.03 4.98 -22.18
C ARG A 280 1.68 4.84 -21.51
N ILE A 281 1.69 4.51 -20.22
CA ILE A 281 0.50 4.38 -19.38
C ILE A 281 0.62 5.36 -18.21
N VAL A 282 -0.44 6.15 -18.01
CA VAL A 282 -0.65 6.94 -16.80
C VAL A 282 -1.96 6.44 -16.17
N LEU A 283 -1.89 6.05 -14.90
CA LEU A 283 -2.98 5.44 -14.13
C LEU A 283 -3.12 6.16 -12.78
N ASP A 284 -3.89 7.24 -12.77
CA ASP A 284 -4.21 8.02 -11.56
C ASP A 284 -5.53 8.77 -11.77
N LEU A 285 -6.62 8.06 -12.00
CA LEU A 285 -7.92 8.70 -12.24
C LEU A 285 -8.45 9.43 -11.01
N SER A 286 -8.17 8.93 -9.81
CA SER A 286 -8.68 9.48 -8.56
C SER A 286 -7.98 10.77 -8.16
N GLY A 287 -6.71 10.96 -8.52
CA GLY A 287 -5.88 12.03 -7.98
C GLY A 287 -5.90 12.04 -6.45
N GLY A 288 -5.94 10.86 -5.82
CA GLY A 288 -6.02 10.70 -4.37
C GLY A 288 -7.34 11.12 -3.72
N ARG A 289 -8.39 11.36 -4.50
CA ARG A 289 -9.74 11.68 -4.01
C ARG A 289 -10.75 10.80 -4.72
N PRO A 290 -10.79 9.50 -4.36
CA PRO A 290 -11.66 8.56 -5.02
C PRO A 290 -13.13 8.99 -4.89
N THR A 291 -13.85 8.93 -6.01
CA THR A 291 -15.30 9.11 -6.07
C THR A 291 -15.89 8.07 -7.02
N LEU A 292 -17.21 7.93 -7.07
CA LEU A 292 -17.87 7.08 -8.07
C LEU A 292 -17.48 7.43 -9.53
N LYS A 293 -17.12 8.68 -9.81
CA LYS A 293 -16.71 9.14 -11.15
C LYS A 293 -15.22 9.03 -11.40
N THR A 294 -14.42 9.07 -10.34
CA THR A 294 -12.96 9.07 -10.36
C THR A 294 -12.44 8.08 -9.33
N PRO A 295 -12.74 6.78 -9.46
CA PRO A 295 -12.37 5.79 -8.45
C PRO A 295 -10.85 5.54 -8.43
N LEU A 296 -10.37 4.96 -7.34
CA LEU A 296 -9.05 4.31 -7.31
C LEU A 296 -9.08 3.12 -8.29
N GLN A 297 -7.99 2.91 -9.03
CA GLN A 297 -7.95 1.94 -10.12
C GLN A 297 -6.65 1.14 -10.15
N ALA A 298 -6.78 -0.10 -10.62
CA ALA A 298 -5.69 -0.97 -11.03
C ALA A 298 -5.76 -1.23 -12.55
N MET A 299 -4.61 -1.52 -13.16
CA MET A 299 -4.51 -2.08 -14.50
C MET A 299 -3.87 -3.46 -14.45
N ILE A 300 -4.53 -4.43 -15.08
CA ILE A 300 -4.02 -5.79 -15.27
C ILE A 300 -3.35 -5.85 -16.66
N LEU A 301 -2.09 -6.28 -16.70
CA LEU A 301 -1.32 -6.53 -17.92
C LEU A 301 -1.09 -8.03 -18.11
N PRO A 302 -1.07 -8.54 -19.36
CA PRO A 302 -0.99 -7.79 -20.62
C PRO A 302 -2.30 -7.25 -21.19
N GLU A 303 -3.45 -7.65 -20.63
CA GLU A 303 -4.78 -7.38 -21.20
C GLU A 303 -5.15 -5.89 -21.20
N ARG A 304 -4.48 -5.09 -20.37
CA ARG A 304 -4.75 -3.66 -20.12
C ARG A 304 -6.16 -3.42 -19.59
N THR A 305 -6.70 -4.40 -18.86
CA THR A 305 -8.00 -4.32 -18.21
C THR A 305 -7.90 -3.40 -17.01
N ILE A 306 -8.82 -2.43 -16.90
CA ILE A 306 -8.89 -1.52 -15.74
C ILE A 306 -9.95 -2.03 -14.77
N ILE A 307 -9.56 -2.19 -13.51
CA ILE A 307 -10.46 -2.50 -12.40
C ILE A 307 -10.52 -1.29 -11.47
N SER A 308 -11.70 -0.94 -10.99
CA SER A 308 -11.92 0.18 -10.07
C SER A 308 -12.41 -0.29 -8.72
N CYS A 309 -12.13 0.48 -7.66
CA CYS A 309 -12.70 0.25 -6.33
C CYS A 309 -14.22 0.43 -6.32
N SER A 310 -14.77 1.32 -7.16
CA SER A 310 -16.20 1.44 -7.38
C SER A 310 -16.62 0.45 -8.45
N THR A 311 -17.46 -0.52 -8.13
CA THR A 311 -18.16 -1.33 -9.14
C THR A 311 -19.16 -0.42 -9.88
N ASN A 312 -19.18 -0.47 -11.21
CA ASN A 312 -20.19 0.24 -12.00
C ASN A 312 -21.55 -0.38 -11.73
N GLU A 313 -22.28 0.21 -10.78
CA GLU A 313 -23.49 -0.34 -10.15
C GLU A 313 -23.27 -1.73 -9.52
N PRO A 314 -23.86 -1.99 -8.34
CA PRO A 314 -24.01 -3.38 -7.93
C PRO A 314 -24.81 -4.07 -9.03
N ASN A 315 -24.26 -5.15 -9.59
CA ASN A 315 -25.01 -6.01 -10.47
C ASN A 315 -26.27 -6.44 -9.69
N LYS A 316 -27.44 -5.85 -10.02
CA LYS A 316 -28.71 -6.15 -9.33
C LYS A 316 -28.99 -7.65 -9.35
N GLN A 317 -28.42 -8.36 -10.33
CA GLN A 317 -28.45 -9.82 -10.40
C GLN A 317 -27.61 -10.49 -9.31
N ALA A 318 -26.40 -10.02 -9.01
CA ALA A 318 -25.56 -10.64 -7.97
C ALA A 318 -26.07 -10.35 -6.54
N ILE A 319 -26.61 -9.13 -6.31
CA ILE A 319 -27.33 -8.82 -5.07
C ILE A 319 -28.62 -9.63 -5.01
N SER A 320 -29.41 -9.73 -6.09
CA SER A 320 -30.61 -10.55 -6.08
C SER A 320 -30.29 -12.03 -5.90
N ASP A 321 -29.20 -12.55 -6.46
CA ASP A 321 -28.81 -13.94 -6.32
C ASP A 321 -28.32 -14.21 -4.89
N LYS A 322 -27.60 -13.28 -4.25
CA LYS A 322 -27.19 -13.37 -2.84
C LYS A 322 -28.40 -13.23 -1.89
N GLU A 323 -29.30 -12.29 -2.16
CA GLU A 323 -30.56 -12.09 -1.41
C GLU A 323 -31.50 -13.28 -1.59
N GLN A 324 -31.58 -13.86 -2.79
CA GLN A 324 -32.42 -15.01 -3.11
C GLN A 324 -31.83 -16.30 -2.52
N LYS A 325 -30.51 -16.48 -2.52
CA LYS A 325 -29.85 -17.59 -1.83
C LYS A 325 -29.99 -17.49 -0.31
N ASN A 326 -29.93 -16.27 0.23
CA ASN A 326 -30.25 -16.01 1.64
C ASN A 326 -31.73 -16.29 1.94
N LEU A 327 -32.64 -15.88 1.07
CA LEU A 327 -34.08 -16.15 1.21
C LEU A 327 -34.41 -17.64 1.10
N GLU A 328 -33.75 -18.38 0.20
CA GLU A 328 -33.84 -19.84 0.08
C GLU A 328 -33.31 -20.54 1.33
N LEU A 329 -32.20 -20.06 1.91
CA LEU A 329 -31.68 -20.56 3.19
C LEU A 329 -32.64 -20.28 4.34
N MET A 330 -33.26 -19.10 4.40
CA MET A 330 -34.26 -18.73 5.42
C MET A 330 -35.62 -19.45 5.25
N GLN A 331 -35.98 -19.83 4.01
CA GLN A 331 -37.18 -20.63 3.75
C GLN A 331 -36.95 -22.12 4.03
N LYS A 332 -35.72 -22.60 3.89
CA LYS A 332 -35.34 -24.00 4.08
C LYS A 332 -35.14 -24.39 5.55
N TYR A 333 -34.74 -23.44 6.40
CA TYR A 333 -34.46 -23.70 7.82
C TYR A 333 -35.13 -22.65 8.69
N LYS A 334 -35.79 -23.08 9.78
CA LYS A 334 -36.34 -22.13 10.74
C LYS A 334 -35.20 -21.36 11.44
N PRO A 335 -35.40 -20.10 11.87
CA PRO A 335 -34.37 -19.33 12.56
C PRO A 335 -33.75 -20.05 13.77
N GLU A 336 -34.53 -20.88 14.47
CA GLU A 336 -34.02 -21.68 15.58
C GLU A 336 -33.07 -22.81 15.12
N GLU A 337 -33.28 -23.34 13.90
CA GLU A 337 -32.44 -24.38 13.29
C GLU A 337 -31.14 -23.81 12.73
N ILE A 338 -31.17 -22.60 12.13
CA ILE A 338 -29.96 -21.87 11.69
C ILE A 338 -29.09 -21.54 12.90
N THR A 339 -29.70 -21.04 13.97
CA THR A 339 -29.00 -20.76 15.24
C THR A 339 -28.37 -22.03 15.82
N LYS A 340 -29.06 -23.17 15.72
CA LYS A 340 -28.54 -24.47 16.15
C LYS A 340 -27.39 -24.95 15.27
N ILE A 341 -27.48 -24.81 13.95
CA ILE A 341 -26.41 -25.18 13.00
C ILE A 341 -25.14 -24.35 13.27
N ILE A 342 -25.29 -23.04 13.48
CA ILE A 342 -24.17 -22.15 13.82
C ILE A 342 -23.57 -22.55 15.18
N LYS A 343 -24.41 -22.80 16.19
CA LYS A 343 -23.95 -23.28 17.51
C LYS A 343 -23.24 -24.62 17.43
N ASP A 344 -23.75 -25.57 16.66
CA ASP A 344 -23.17 -26.90 16.49
C ASP A 344 -21.86 -26.83 15.68
N ALA A 345 -21.77 -25.96 14.68
CA ALA A 345 -20.53 -25.68 13.94
C ALA A 345 -19.47 -25.07 14.84
N ILE A 346 -19.83 -24.04 15.64
CA ILE A 346 -18.97 -23.45 16.65
C ILE A 346 -18.51 -24.52 17.64
N LEU A 347 -19.43 -25.32 18.22
CA LEU A 347 -19.08 -26.39 19.16
C LEU A 347 -18.19 -27.48 18.55
N THR A 348 -18.36 -27.80 17.27
CA THR A 348 -17.56 -28.81 16.56
C THR A 348 -16.15 -28.29 16.30
N THR A 349 -16.01 -27.02 15.90
CA THR A 349 -14.72 -26.33 15.80
C THR A 349 -14.03 -26.24 17.16
N MET A 350 -14.75 -25.89 18.22
CA MET A 350 -14.23 -25.83 19.61
C MET A 350 -13.77 -27.19 20.15
N LYS A 351 -14.42 -28.29 19.75
CA LYS A 351 -14.05 -29.65 20.17
C LYS A 351 -12.86 -30.23 19.38
N SER A 352 -12.51 -29.64 18.25
CA SER A 352 -11.57 -30.24 17.31
C SER A 352 -10.16 -29.64 17.31
N HIS A 353 -9.86 -28.49 17.95
CA HIS A 353 -8.53 -28.07 18.44
C HIS A 353 -8.59 -26.68 19.12
N ILE A 354 -7.48 -26.25 19.74
CA ILE A 354 -7.28 -24.95 20.42
C ILE A 354 -7.71 -23.81 19.48
N ILE A 355 -8.71 -23.05 19.91
CA ILE A 355 -9.25 -21.90 19.19
C ILE A 355 -8.19 -20.80 19.15
N THR A 356 -7.90 -20.26 17.98
CA THR A 356 -6.99 -19.13 17.82
C THR A 356 -7.71 -17.81 18.11
N ALA A 357 -6.97 -16.79 18.57
CA ALA A 357 -7.54 -15.45 18.79
C ALA A 357 -8.22 -14.87 17.54
N TRP A 358 -7.80 -15.31 16.34
CA TRP A 358 -8.34 -14.92 15.05
C TRP A 358 -9.76 -15.45 14.82
N GLU A 359 -10.03 -16.70 15.19
CA GLU A 359 -11.36 -17.32 15.05
C GLU A 359 -12.38 -16.67 15.99
N VAL A 360 -11.94 -16.18 17.16
CA VAL A 360 -12.78 -15.43 18.10
C VAL A 360 -13.12 -14.03 17.56
N VAL A 361 -12.16 -13.35 16.92
CA VAL A 361 -12.39 -12.04 16.27
C VAL A 361 -13.37 -12.19 15.11
N LEU A 362 -13.21 -13.22 14.27
CA LEU A 362 -14.12 -13.49 13.15
C LEU A 362 -15.56 -13.76 13.64
N ILE A 363 -15.71 -14.56 14.71
CA ILE A 363 -17.02 -14.81 15.33
C ILE A 363 -17.60 -13.49 15.90
N SER A 364 -16.79 -12.64 16.53
CA SER A 364 -17.22 -11.36 17.07
C SER A 364 -17.66 -10.37 15.98
N GLU A 365 -16.95 -10.30 14.86
CA GLU A 365 -17.26 -9.44 13.72
C GLU A 365 -18.57 -9.87 13.05
N VAL A 366 -18.71 -11.17 12.76
CA VAL A 366 -19.96 -11.74 12.22
C VAL A 366 -21.13 -11.52 13.17
N THR A 367 -20.91 -11.64 14.48
CA THR A 367 -21.98 -11.40 15.47
C THR A 367 -22.39 -9.92 15.47
N SER A 368 -21.42 -8.99 15.43
CA SER A 368 -21.67 -7.53 15.45
C SER A 368 -22.40 -7.02 14.21
N GLU A 369 -22.12 -7.58 13.02
CA GLU A 369 -22.84 -7.27 11.78
C GLU A 369 -24.30 -7.73 11.83
N VAL A 370 -24.57 -8.86 12.48
CA VAL A 370 -25.92 -9.45 12.55
C VAL A 370 -26.73 -8.84 13.72
N GLU A 371 -26.10 -8.44 14.82
CA GLU A 371 -26.73 -7.75 15.96
C GLU A 371 -27.38 -6.42 15.56
N GLY A 372 -26.74 -5.70 14.62
CA GLY A 372 -27.28 -4.46 14.05
C GLY A 372 -28.56 -4.65 13.22
N GLN A 373 -28.88 -5.88 12.80
CA GLN A 373 -30.00 -6.17 11.91
C GLN A 373 -31.11 -7.03 12.55
N TYR A 374 -30.86 -7.79 13.63
CA TYR A 374 -31.84 -8.72 14.20
C TYR A 374 -31.88 -8.75 15.74
N LYS A 375 -33.09 -8.64 16.32
CA LYS A 375 -33.36 -8.52 17.78
C LYS A 375 -33.09 -9.76 18.65
N PHE A 376 -32.60 -10.87 18.09
CA PHE A 376 -32.48 -12.16 18.80
C PHE A 376 -31.06 -12.76 18.77
N VAL A 377 -30.05 -11.96 18.44
CA VAL A 377 -28.64 -12.38 18.48
C VAL A 377 -28.10 -12.20 19.91
N PRO A 378 -27.34 -13.16 20.48
CA PRO A 378 -26.68 -12.99 21.77
C PRO A 378 -25.68 -11.84 21.70
N SER A 379 -25.66 -11.00 22.72
CA SER A 379 -24.70 -9.89 22.78
C SER A 379 -23.26 -10.40 22.91
N ILE A 380 -22.29 -9.55 22.54
CA ILE A 380 -20.86 -9.82 22.80
C ILE A 380 -20.62 -10.21 24.27
N GLU A 381 -21.38 -9.63 25.20
CA GLU A 381 -21.29 -9.94 26.62
C GLU A 381 -21.86 -11.32 26.96
N ASP A 382 -22.94 -11.77 26.29
CA ASP A 382 -23.49 -13.12 26.43
C ASP A 382 -22.48 -14.18 25.95
N ILE A 383 -21.76 -13.89 24.88
CA ILE A 383 -20.71 -14.76 24.34
C ILE A 383 -19.53 -14.83 25.31
N LYS A 384 -19.08 -13.69 25.86
CA LYS A 384 -18.01 -13.66 26.88
C LYS A 384 -18.39 -14.46 28.13
N ASN A 385 -19.63 -14.32 28.61
CA ASN A 385 -20.12 -15.05 29.77
C ASN A 385 -20.20 -16.57 29.51
N ALA A 386 -20.63 -16.98 28.31
CA ALA A 386 -20.63 -18.38 27.91
C ALA A 386 -19.20 -18.97 27.86
N LEU A 387 -18.24 -18.21 27.31
CA LEU A 387 -16.82 -18.60 27.27
C LEU A 387 -16.21 -18.70 28.66
N ALA A 388 -16.51 -17.76 29.56
CA ALA A 388 -16.05 -17.78 30.94
C ALA A 388 -16.63 -18.97 31.74
N SER A 389 -17.91 -19.30 31.52
CA SER A 389 -18.55 -20.47 32.13
C SER A 389 -17.91 -21.78 31.66
N LEU A 390 -17.64 -21.91 30.36
CA LEU A 390 -16.99 -23.09 29.76
C LEU A 390 -15.53 -23.25 30.21
N ALA A 391 -14.79 -22.16 30.41
CA ALA A 391 -13.43 -22.19 30.93
C ALA A 391 -13.38 -22.74 32.37
N ASN A 392 -14.34 -22.32 33.21
CA ASN A 392 -14.49 -22.81 34.58
C ASN A 392 -14.90 -24.29 34.64
N GLU A 393 -15.85 -24.72 33.82
CA GLU A 393 -16.31 -26.11 33.77
C GLU A 393 -15.21 -27.09 33.32
N ASN A 394 -14.30 -26.65 32.46
CA ASN A 394 -13.22 -27.48 31.93
C ASN A 394 -11.88 -27.33 32.67
N LYS A 395 -11.84 -26.62 33.82
CA LYS A 395 -10.61 -26.35 34.59
C LYS A 395 -9.44 -25.82 33.74
N LEU A 396 -9.76 -24.96 32.76
CA LEU A 396 -8.76 -24.29 31.95
C LEU A 396 -8.17 -23.13 32.75
N GLU A 397 -7.17 -23.43 33.60
CA GLU A 397 -6.44 -22.39 34.32
C GLU A 397 -5.55 -21.59 33.34
N SER A 398 -5.78 -20.27 33.29
CA SER A 398 -4.90 -19.22 32.74
C SER A 398 -4.85 -18.94 31.23
N LEU A 399 -5.99 -18.62 30.58
CA LEU A 399 -5.95 -17.99 29.24
C LEU A 399 -7.03 -16.92 29.04
N VAL A 400 -7.24 -16.02 30.01
CA VAL A 400 -8.12 -14.85 29.81
C VAL A 400 -7.63 -13.66 30.63
N GLU A 401 -6.57 -12.99 30.17
CA GLU A 401 -6.43 -11.54 30.36
C GLU A 401 -6.79 -10.89 29.02
N PHE A 402 -8.09 -10.60 28.84
CA PHE A 402 -8.56 -9.77 27.73
C PHE A 402 -8.38 -8.30 28.12
N ASP A 403 -7.23 -7.72 27.75
CA ASP A 403 -7.05 -6.27 27.77
C ASP A 403 -7.36 -5.71 26.38
N VAL A 404 -8.55 -5.13 26.21
CA VAL A 404 -9.04 -4.55 24.95
C VAL A 404 -8.36 -3.20 24.62
N TYR A 405 -7.35 -2.77 25.40
CA TYR A 405 -6.63 -1.53 25.15
C TYR A 405 -5.10 -1.66 24.98
N SER A 406 -4.54 -2.86 24.82
CA SER A 406 -3.10 -2.99 24.55
C SER A 406 -2.78 -3.58 23.16
N GLU A 407 -2.33 -2.71 22.27
CA GLU A 407 -1.45 -3.10 21.17
C GLU A 407 -0.20 -3.79 21.75
N LYS A 408 -0.02 -5.09 21.49
CA LYS A 408 1.30 -5.76 21.35
C LYS A 408 1.15 -7.24 20.99
N ARG A 409 1.49 -7.58 19.75
CA ARG A 409 1.89 -8.95 19.38
C ARG A 409 3.25 -9.26 20.01
N LYS A 410 3.27 -10.17 20.99
CA LYS A 410 4.42 -11.02 21.28
C LYS A 410 3.90 -12.45 21.35
N ILE A 411 4.07 -13.21 20.27
CA ILE A 411 4.12 -14.66 20.36
C ILE A 411 5.49 -15.05 19.82
N LEU A 412 6.45 -15.17 20.74
CA LEU A 412 7.67 -15.93 20.53
C LEU A 412 7.27 -17.39 20.39
N TYR A 413 7.59 -18.01 19.25
CA TYR A 413 7.68 -19.47 19.19
C TYR A 413 8.75 -19.92 20.18
N LYS A 414 8.31 -20.50 21.29
CA LYS A 414 9.16 -21.37 22.08
C LYS A 414 8.61 -22.77 21.91
N ASN A 415 9.33 -23.58 21.15
CA ASN A 415 9.23 -25.02 21.23
C ASN A 415 9.26 -25.43 22.69
N VAL A 416 8.23 -26.15 23.12
CA VAL A 416 8.30 -27.07 24.25
C VAL A 416 7.63 -28.35 23.75
N GLU A 417 8.35 -29.45 23.96
CA GLU A 417 8.22 -30.81 23.40
C GLU A 417 6.82 -31.41 23.34
#